data_AF-A0ABD3XME9-F1
#
_entry.id   AF-A0ABD3XME9-F1
#
_cell.length_a   1.000
_cell.length_b   1.000
_cell.length_c   1.000
_cell.angle_alpha   90.00
_cell.angle_beta   90.00
_cell.angle_gamma   90.00
#
_symmetry.space_group_name_H-M   'P 1'
#
loop_
_entity.id
_entity.type
_entity.pdbx_description
1 polymer ?
#
loop_
_entity_poly.entity_id
_entity_poly.type
_entity_poly.pdbx_seq_one_letter_code
_entity_poly.pdbx_strand_id
1 'polypeptide(L)'
;MQPLADLVCHHIELKHWTESRAKSEVFNTGVIPENTSTIAGVIRIREWLHNYVPRRDSHMYPIVYWGDGLSCERHIDAQNARSNAGNPAQRVEGLVPSTGEFHKRMLLHYTCFMMEIDTMDMLFDGKSATDKGTLFHKKYVCDHRSVLKWEPVSTMLASSSASLQMSI
;
A
#
# COMPACT_ATOMS: atom_id res chain seq x y z
N MET A 1 -1.43 15.58 42.14
CA MET A 1 -2.84 15.23 41.89
C MET A 1 -3.12 15.45 40.41
N GLN A 2 -3.34 14.40 39.62
CA GLN A 2 -3.76 14.55 38.22
C GLN A 2 -5.30 14.39 38.17
N PRO A 3 -6.06 15.47 37.92
CA PRO A 3 -7.52 15.53 38.12
C PRO A 3 -8.34 14.83 37.02
N LEU A 4 -7.75 13.93 36.24
CA LEU A 4 -8.39 13.28 35.08
C LEU A 4 -8.14 11.77 35.01
N ALA A 5 -7.45 11.18 35.98
CA ALA A 5 -7.15 9.74 35.99
C ALA A 5 -8.42 8.88 35.96
N ASP A 6 -9.50 9.35 36.60
CA ASP A 6 -10.77 8.61 36.70
C ASP A 6 -11.60 8.64 35.40
N LEU A 7 -11.26 9.52 34.44
CA LEU A 7 -11.94 9.65 33.14
C LEU A 7 -11.17 8.95 32.01
N VAL A 8 -9.90 8.62 32.23
CA VAL A 8 -9.07 7.94 31.24
C VAL A 8 -9.21 6.44 31.44
N CYS A 9 -10.07 5.80 30.65
CA CYS A 9 -10.06 4.35 30.50
C CYS A 9 -8.70 3.95 29.91
N HIS A 10 -7.78 3.50 30.77
CA HIS A 10 -6.44 3.09 30.36
C HIS A 10 -6.45 1.82 29.48
N HIS A 11 -7.52 1.04 29.53
CA HIS A 11 -7.67 -0.19 28.75
C HIS A 11 -9.15 -0.48 28.45
N ILE A 12 -9.53 -0.44 27.18
CA ILE A 12 -10.86 -0.84 26.72
C ILE A 12 -10.80 -2.33 26.39
N GLU A 13 -11.40 -3.18 27.22
CA GLU A 13 -11.51 -4.61 26.94
C GLU A 13 -12.51 -4.85 25.80
N LEU A 14 -12.00 -5.24 24.64
CA LEU A 14 -12.84 -5.63 23.51
C LEU A 14 -13.38 -7.04 23.73
N LYS A 15 -14.64 -7.27 23.34
CA LYS A 15 -15.36 -8.55 23.50
C LYS A 15 -14.60 -9.79 23.00
N HIS A 16 -13.74 -9.63 21.99
CA HIS A 16 -12.95 -10.71 21.38
C HIS A 16 -11.43 -10.49 21.53
N TRP A 17 -11.02 -9.79 22.59
CA TRP A 17 -9.62 -9.47 22.86
C TRP A 17 -8.75 -10.73 23.02
N THR A 18 -9.29 -11.77 23.67
CA THR A 18 -8.58 -13.04 23.90
C THR A 18 -8.27 -13.77 22.59
N GLU A 19 -9.25 -13.81 21.68
CA GLU A 19 -9.14 -14.41 20.36
C GLU A 19 -8.24 -13.58 19.44
N SER A 20 -8.31 -12.25 19.52
CA SER A 20 -7.45 -11.34 18.75
C SER A 20 -5.99 -11.36 19.23
N ARG A 21 -5.77 -11.69 20.52
CA ARG A 21 -4.44 -11.86 21.12
C ARG A 21 -3.79 -13.19 20.75
N ALA A 22 -4.60 -14.22 20.47
CA ALA A 22 -4.10 -15.50 20.00
C ALA A 22 -3.43 -15.30 18.63
N LYS A 23 -2.13 -15.64 18.52
CA LYS A 23 -1.43 -15.55 17.24
C LYS A 23 -2.04 -16.56 16.28
N SER A 24 -2.44 -16.09 15.10
CA SER A 24 -2.82 -16.95 14.00
C SER A 24 -1.66 -17.84 13.58
N GLU A 25 -1.95 -19.08 13.22
CA GLU A 25 -0.97 -19.98 12.61
C GLU A 25 -0.80 -19.59 11.13
N VAL A 26 0.45 -19.42 10.71
CA VAL A 26 0.79 -19.16 9.31
C VAL A 26 1.00 -20.50 8.62
N PHE A 27 0.17 -20.80 7.63
CA PHE A 27 0.30 -21.98 6.81
C PHE A 27 0.93 -21.63 5.45
N ASN A 28 1.94 -22.37 5.02
CA ASN A 28 2.54 -22.20 3.70
C ASN A 28 1.68 -22.92 2.66
N THR A 29 1.01 -22.15 1.81
CA THR A 29 0.20 -22.65 0.70
C THR A 29 1.02 -23.21 -0.47
N GLY A 30 2.35 -23.01 -0.49
CA GLY A 30 3.23 -23.44 -1.57
C GLY A 30 3.04 -22.64 -2.87
N VAL A 31 3.63 -23.15 -3.95
CA VAL A 31 3.49 -22.59 -5.31
C VAL A 31 2.39 -23.36 -6.03
N ILE A 32 1.35 -22.64 -6.47
CA ILE A 32 0.30 -23.20 -7.30
C ILE A 32 0.83 -23.25 -8.74
N PRO A 33 0.90 -24.43 -9.39
CA PRO A 33 1.54 -24.62 -10.70
C PRO A 33 0.63 -24.16 -11.85
N GLU A 34 0.21 -22.89 -11.81
CA GLU A 34 -0.75 -22.30 -12.74
C GLU A 34 -0.24 -21.01 -13.36
N ASN A 35 -0.68 -20.74 -14.59
CA ASN A 35 -0.22 -19.56 -15.32
C ASN A 35 -0.99 -18.30 -14.92
N THR A 36 -0.36 -17.44 -14.11
CA THR A 36 -0.89 -16.16 -13.64
C THR A 36 -1.06 -15.10 -14.74
N SER A 37 -0.56 -15.34 -15.95
CA SER A 37 -0.73 -14.45 -17.10
C SER A 37 -1.97 -14.77 -17.94
N THR A 38 -2.65 -15.87 -17.67
CA THR A 38 -3.88 -16.27 -18.37
C THR A 38 -5.07 -16.20 -17.42
N ILE A 39 -6.21 -15.70 -17.89
CA ILE A 39 -7.44 -15.64 -17.09
C ILE A 39 -7.84 -17.03 -16.61
N ALA A 40 -7.72 -18.07 -17.46
CA ALA A 40 -8.02 -19.44 -17.09
C ALA A 40 -7.12 -19.98 -15.96
N GLY A 41 -5.83 -19.66 -15.97
CA GLY A 41 -4.91 -20.03 -14.89
C GLY A 41 -5.25 -19.29 -13.59
N VAL A 42 -5.56 -17.99 -13.67
CA VAL A 42 -5.99 -17.19 -12.52
C VAL A 42 -7.30 -17.71 -11.91
N ILE A 43 -8.25 -18.17 -12.74
CA ILE A 43 -9.47 -18.84 -12.25
C ILE A 43 -9.13 -20.09 -11.44
N ARG A 44 -8.26 -20.97 -11.95
CA ARG A 44 -7.85 -22.20 -11.24
C ARG A 44 -7.13 -21.90 -9.93
N ILE A 45 -6.28 -20.87 -9.91
CA ILE A 45 -5.66 -20.35 -8.68
C ILE A 45 -6.72 -19.88 -7.69
N ARG A 46 -7.69 -19.08 -8.13
CA ARG A 46 -8.79 -18.61 -7.27
C ARG A 46 -9.62 -19.76 -6.73
N GLU A 47 -9.94 -20.76 -7.56
CA GLU A 47 -10.68 -21.95 -7.12
C GLU A 47 -9.93 -22.71 -6.03
N TRP A 48 -8.62 -22.87 -6.19
CA TRP A 48 -7.78 -23.52 -5.20
C TRP A 48 -7.74 -22.73 -3.88
N LEU A 49 -7.54 -21.41 -3.95
CA LEU A 49 -7.54 -20.51 -2.79
C LEU A 49 -8.91 -20.43 -2.10
N HIS A 50 -9.99 -20.58 -2.88
CA HIS A 50 -11.35 -20.49 -2.37
C HIS A 50 -11.74 -21.65 -1.44
N ASN A 51 -10.93 -22.72 -1.39
CA ASN A 51 -11.05 -23.79 -0.41
C ASN A 51 -10.74 -23.34 1.02
N TYR A 52 -9.96 -22.28 1.18
CA TYR A 52 -9.60 -21.73 2.50
C TYR A 52 -10.59 -20.67 3.01
N VAL A 53 -11.59 -20.30 2.19
CA VAL A 53 -12.59 -19.31 2.60
C VAL A 53 -13.56 -19.96 3.61
N PRO A 54 -13.64 -19.46 4.86
CA PRO A 54 -14.50 -20.04 5.87
C PRO A 54 -15.97 -19.89 5.48
N ARG A 55 -16.72 -20.97 5.69
CA ARG A 55 -18.16 -21.05 5.42
C ARG A 55 -18.87 -21.51 6.68
N ARG A 56 -19.95 -20.82 7.04
CA ARG A 56 -20.83 -21.20 8.15
C ARG A 56 -22.27 -21.01 7.72
N ASP A 57 -23.10 -22.05 7.87
CA ASP A 57 -24.55 -21.98 7.64
C ASP A 57 -24.93 -21.34 6.29
N SER A 58 -24.21 -21.72 5.22
CA SER A 58 -24.31 -21.16 3.85
C SER A 58 -23.84 -19.72 3.66
N HIS A 59 -23.41 -19.04 4.73
CA HIS A 59 -22.74 -17.74 4.66
C HIS A 59 -21.23 -17.92 4.45
N MET A 60 -20.69 -17.11 3.54
CA MET A 60 -19.28 -17.10 3.19
C MET A 60 -18.63 -15.85 3.77
N TYR A 61 -17.54 -16.00 4.51
CA TYR A 61 -16.82 -14.87 5.06
C TYR A 61 -15.66 -14.51 4.13
N PRO A 62 -15.71 -13.35 3.45
CA PRO A 62 -14.69 -12.98 2.49
C PRO A 62 -13.32 -12.80 3.16
N ILE A 63 -12.29 -13.36 2.55
CA ILE A 63 -10.90 -13.17 2.96
C ILE A 63 -10.27 -12.12 2.06
N VAL A 64 -9.60 -11.14 2.69
CA VAL A 64 -8.72 -10.22 1.98
C VAL A 64 -7.40 -10.92 1.72
N TYR A 65 -6.99 -10.99 0.46
CA TYR A 65 -5.66 -11.46 0.09
C TYR A 65 -4.87 -10.35 -0.60
N TRP A 66 -3.57 -10.35 -0.35
CA TRP A 66 -2.68 -9.26 -0.70
C TRP A 66 -1.79 -9.64 -1.88
N GLY A 67 -1.70 -8.78 -2.88
CA GLY A 67 -0.83 -8.98 -4.05
C GLY A 67 -0.34 -7.67 -4.67
N ASP A 68 0.47 -7.75 -5.72
CA ASP A 68 0.80 -6.56 -6.52
C ASP A 68 -0.42 -6.07 -7.32
N GLY A 69 -0.32 -4.85 -7.87
CA GLY A 69 -1.40 -4.21 -8.62
C GLY A 69 -1.89 -5.02 -9.82
N LEU A 70 -0.97 -5.49 -10.65
CA LEU A 70 -1.30 -6.25 -11.86
C LEU A 70 -1.95 -7.59 -11.52
N SER A 71 -1.46 -8.28 -10.48
CA SER A 71 -2.10 -9.49 -9.98
C SER A 71 -3.51 -9.20 -9.49
N CYS A 72 -3.74 -8.12 -8.74
CA CYS A 72 -5.09 -7.76 -8.28
C CYS A 72 -6.05 -7.51 -9.46
N GLU A 73 -5.62 -6.77 -10.48
CA GLU A 73 -6.42 -6.51 -11.69
C GLU A 73 -6.79 -7.81 -12.41
N ARG A 74 -5.82 -8.69 -12.66
CA ARG A 74 -6.07 -10.00 -13.31
C ARG A 74 -7.04 -10.86 -12.50
N HIS A 75 -6.96 -10.78 -11.18
CA HIS A 75 -7.91 -11.45 -10.32
C HIS A 75 -9.32 -10.87 -10.44
N ILE A 76 -9.48 -9.55 -10.49
CA ILE A 76 -10.77 -8.89 -10.72
C ILE A 76 -11.37 -9.33 -12.06
N ASP A 77 -10.56 -9.36 -13.13
CA ASP A 77 -10.99 -9.84 -14.44
C ASP A 77 -11.46 -11.30 -14.40
N ALA A 78 -10.74 -12.17 -13.69
CA ALA A 78 -11.13 -13.56 -13.50
C ALA A 78 -12.47 -13.70 -12.74
N GLN A 79 -12.78 -12.80 -11.81
CA GLN A 79 -14.07 -12.77 -11.12
C GLN A 79 -15.18 -12.32 -12.06
N ASN A 80 -14.93 -11.26 -12.82
CA ASN A 80 -15.88 -10.75 -13.82
C ASN A 80 -16.20 -11.81 -14.87
N ALA A 81 -15.21 -12.60 -15.30
CA ALA A 81 -15.41 -13.73 -16.21
C ALA A 81 -16.34 -14.82 -15.66
N ARG A 82 -16.50 -14.91 -14.33
CA ARG A 82 -17.38 -15.88 -13.66
C ARG A 82 -18.63 -15.26 -13.04
N SER A 83 -18.88 -13.97 -13.26
CA SER A 83 -20.04 -13.24 -12.71
C SER A 83 -21.39 -13.90 -13.02
N ASN A 84 -21.50 -14.61 -14.15
CA ASN A 84 -22.73 -15.29 -14.57
C ASN A 84 -22.95 -16.67 -13.90
N ALA A 85 -22.08 -17.13 -13.00
CA ALA A 85 -22.28 -18.43 -12.37
C ALA A 85 -23.41 -18.41 -11.33
N GLY A 86 -24.19 -19.49 -11.27
CA GLY A 86 -25.42 -19.56 -10.48
C GLY A 86 -25.23 -19.55 -8.96
N ASN A 87 -24.03 -19.87 -8.46
CA ASN A 87 -23.76 -19.88 -7.02
C ASN A 87 -22.52 -19.03 -6.65
N PRO A 88 -22.50 -18.40 -5.45
CA PRO A 88 -21.38 -17.56 -5.00
C PRO A 88 -20.02 -18.29 -4.98
N ALA A 89 -20.04 -19.60 -4.73
CA ALA A 89 -18.83 -20.42 -4.69
C ALA A 89 -18.18 -20.62 -6.06
N GLN A 90 -18.99 -20.78 -7.11
CA GLN A 90 -18.57 -20.82 -8.51
C GLN A 90 -18.23 -19.43 -9.02
N ARG A 91 -18.80 -18.37 -8.45
CA ARG A 91 -18.37 -16.99 -8.74
C ARG A 91 -17.07 -16.60 -8.03
N VAL A 92 -16.54 -17.47 -7.15
CA VAL A 92 -15.33 -17.25 -6.34
C VAL A 92 -15.34 -15.90 -5.60
N GLU A 93 -16.50 -15.53 -5.05
CA GLU A 93 -16.75 -14.24 -4.37
C GLU A 93 -16.13 -14.14 -2.97
N GLY A 94 -15.65 -15.26 -2.42
CA GLY A 94 -15.05 -15.31 -1.08
C GLY A 94 -13.64 -14.71 -0.96
N LEU A 95 -13.06 -14.24 -2.06
CA LEU A 95 -11.70 -13.71 -2.11
C LEU A 95 -11.74 -12.26 -2.58
N VAL A 96 -11.30 -11.34 -1.73
CA VAL A 96 -11.24 -9.91 -2.03
C VAL A 96 -9.80 -9.52 -2.31
N PRO A 97 -9.42 -9.24 -3.58
CA PRO A 97 -8.09 -8.74 -3.89
C PRO A 97 -7.88 -7.39 -3.24
N SER A 98 -6.76 -7.24 -2.55
CA SER A 98 -6.28 -5.95 -2.09
C SER A 98 -4.82 -5.78 -2.45
N THR A 99 -4.45 -4.57 -2.86
CA THR A 99 -3.07 -4.28 -3.25
C THR A 99 -2.20 -4.19 -2.01
N GLY A 100 -1.25 -5.12 -1.89
CA GLY A 100 -0.25 -5.15 -0.83
C GLY A 100 0.83 -4.11 -1.09
N GLU A 101 0.95 -3.14 -0.21
CA GLU A 101 1.70 -1.91 -0.44
C GLU A 101 3.20 -2.04 -0.14
N PHE A 102 3.96 -2.67 -1.03
CA PHE A 102 5.38 -2.31 -1.19
C PHE A 102 5.52 -1.09 -2.12
N HIS A 103 4.62 -0.95 -3.11
CA HIS A 103 4.63 0.14 -4.07
C HIS A 103 4.04 1.45 -3.53
N LYS A 104 3.07 1.42 -2.61
CA LYS A 104 2.63 2.66 -1.95
C LYS A 104 3.56 3.12 -0.84
N ARG A 105 4.47 2.30 -0.31
CA ARG A 105 5.60 2.84 0.48
C ARG A 105 6.61 3.59 -0.38
N MET A 106 6.78 3.20 -1.64
CA MET A 106 7.61 3.92 -2.61
C MET A 106 6.90 5.15 -3.14
N LEU A 107 5.60 5.07 -3.43
CA LEU A 107 4.77 6.24 -3.75
C LEU A 107 4.58 7.14 -2.54
N LEU A 108 4.45 6.66 -1.32
CA LEU A 108 4.47 7.48 -0.09
C LEU A 108 5.88 7.95 0.21
N HIS A 109 6.95 7.25 -0.17
CA HIS A 109 8.30 7.83 -0.12
C HIS A 109 8.47 8.91 -1.16
N TYR A 110 7.91 8.75 -2.37
CA TYR A 110 7.98 9.72 -3.47
C TYR A 110 6.99 10.87 -3.29
N THR A 111 5.80 10.64 -2.75
CA THR A 111 4.80 11.65 -2.41
C THR A 111 5.07 12.22 -1.03
N CYS A 112 5.71 11.53 -0.09
CA CYS A 112 6.37 12.21 1.04
C CYS A 112 7.65 12.88 0.58
N PHE A 113 8.40 12.45 -0.42
CA PHE A 113 9.56 13.25 -0.92
C PHE A 113 9.07 14.48 -1.66
N MET A 114 8.05 14.35 -2.51
CA MET A 114 7.45 15.46 -3.25
C MET A 114 6.62 16.34 -2.33
N MET A 115 5.81 15.79 -1.42
CA MET A 115 5.20 16.58 -0.36
C MET A 115 6.25 17.13 0.58
N GLU A 116 7.35 16.47 0.91
CA GLU A 116 8.38 17.07 1.78
C GLU A 116 9.12 18.16 1.02
N ILE A 117 9.37 18.02 -0.29
CA ILE A 117 9.92 19.12 -1.11
C ILE A 117 8.91 20.26 -1.22
N ASP A 118 7.66 20.00 -1.61
CA ASP A 118 6.60 21.01 -1.78
C ASP A 118 6.18 21.63 -0.44
N THR A 119 6.11 20.85 0.64
CA THR A 119 5.80 21.32 2.01
C THR A 119 7.00 22.03 2.62
N MET A 120 8.23 21.64 2.30
CA MET A 120 9.41 22.44 2.66
C MET A 120 9.37 23.74 1.85
N ASP A 121 9.25 23.72 0.53
CA ASP A 121 9.26 24.95 -0.28
C ASP A 121 8.09 25.89 0.05
N MET A 122 6.92 25.37 0.43
CA MET A 122 5.75 26.19 0.79
C MET A 122 5.69 26.59 2.27
N LEU A 123 6.12 25.75 3.21
CA LEU A 123 5.93 25.96 4.66
C LEU A 123 7.23 26.06 5.46
N PHE A 124 8.40 25.91 4.82
CA PHE A 124 9.69 26.10 5.49
C PHE A 124 9.98 27.60 5.66
N ASP A 125 9.96 28.04 6.91
CA ASP A 125 10.49 29.35 7.29
C ASP A 125 11.79 29.17 8.08
N GLY A 126 12.88 29.77 7.61
CA GLY A 126 14.18 29.76 8.29
C GLY A 126 14.14 30.41 9.68
N LYS A 127 13.14 31.25 9.97
CA LYS A 127 12.91 31.83 11.31
C LYS A 127 12.46 30.80 12.34
N SER A 128 11.92 29.66 11.90
CA SER A 128 11.42 28.57 12.75
C SER A 128 12.52 27.60 13.23
N ALA A 129 13.79 27.96 13.03
CA ALA A 129 14.95 27.12 13.31
C ALA A 129 15.16 26.80 14.80
N THR A 130 14.70 27.68 15.69
CA THR A 130 14.81 27.50 17.15
C THR A 130 13.68 26.67 17.74
N ASP A 131 12.60 26.47 16.99
CA ASP A 131 11.36 25.89 17.49
C ASP A 131 11.34 24.37 17.26
N LYS A 132 10.92 23.62 18.29
CA LYS A 132 10.83 22.15 18.22
C LYS A 132 9.52 21.73 17.54
N GLY A 133 9.60 20.71 16.69
CA GLY A 133 8.46 20.20 15.92
C GLY A 133 8.23 20.91 14.58
N THR A 134 9.07 21.87 14.22
CA THR A 134 9.03 22.54 12.91
C THR A 134 9.73 21.71 11.84
N LEU A 135 9.49 22.08 10.58
CA LEU A 135 10.15 21.47 9.43
C LEU A 135 11.68 21.63 9.47
N PHE A 136 12.18 22.72 10.09
CA PHE A 136 13.60 22.92 10.34
C PHE A 136 14.16 21.90 11.35
N HIS A 137 13.43 21.66 12.44
CA HIS A 137 13.79 20.64 13.42
C HIS A 137 13.83 19.24 12.80
N LYS A 138 12.84 18.90 11.95
CA LYS A 138 12.79 17.63 11.22
C LYS A 138 13.99 17.45 10.29
N LYS A 139 14.36 18.49 9.53
CA LYS A 139 15.53 18.48 8.61
C LYS A 139 16.84 18.22 9.34
N TYR A 140 17.00 18.77 10.54
CA TYR A 140 18.17 18.56 11.38
C TYR A 140 18.23 17.14 11.96
N VAL A 141 17.10 16.61 12.45
CA VAL A 141 17.01 15.25 13.03
C VAL A 141 17.18 14.16 11.96
N CYS A 142 16.67 14.36 10.75
CA CYS A 142 16.76 13.41 9.64
C CYS A 142 18.08 13.50 8.84
N ASP A 143 19.04 14.32 9.26
CA ASP A 143 20.35 14.56 8.62
C ASP A 143 20.28 14.84 7.11
N HIS A 144 19.21 15.50 6.66
CA HIS A 144 18.98 15.92 5.27
C HIS A 144 19.80 17.18 4.93
N ARG A 145 21.13 17.07 4.96
CA ARG A 145 22.06 18.21 4.79
C ARG A 145 22.34 18.62 3.34
N SER A 146 21.85 17.89 2.34
CA SER A 146 22.13 18.22 0.94
C SER A 146 21.06 17.67 0.00
N VAL A 147 20.16 18.54 -0.45
CA VAL A 147 19.44 18.33 -1.71
C VAL A 147 20.17 19.18 -2.73
N LEU A 148 20.85 18.54 -3.68
CA LEU A 148 21.29 19.23 -4.90
C LEU A 148 20.03 19.88 -5.48
N LYS A 149 20.09 21.20 -5.74
CA LYS A 149 19.03 21.94 -6.41
C LYS A 149 18.63 21.13 -7.65
N TRP A 150 17.41 20.61 -7.67
CA TRP A 150 16.88 19.95 -8.85
C TRP A 150 16.59 21.05 -9.86
N GLU A 151 17.43 21.15 -10.89
CA GLU A 151 17.15 21.98 -12.06
C GLU A 151 15.83 21.49 -12.68
N PRO A 152 14.86 22.37 -12.95
CA PRO A 152 13.61 21.97 -13.56
C PRO A 152 13.90 21.32 -14.92
N VAL A 153 13.10 20.31 -15.30
CA VAL A 153 13.26 19.53 -16.55
C VAL A 153 13.32 20.43 -17.80
N SER A 154 12.75 21.64 -17.72
CA SER A 154 12.86 22.69 -18.74
C SER A 154 14.30 23.12 -19.06
N THR A 155 15.20 23.13 -18.07
CA THR A 155 16.62 23.52 -18.28
C THR A 155 17.43 22.39 -18.91
N MET A 156 17.10 21.12 -18.64
CA MET A 156 17.79 19.97 -19.24
C MET A 156 17.56 19.89 -20.76
N LEU A 157 16.34 20.16 -21.25
CA LEU A 157 16.03 20.16 -22.68
C LEU A 157 16.72 21.30 -23.46
N ALA A 158 17.03 22.42 -22.80
CA ALA A 158 17.77 23.53 -23.40
C ALA A 158 19.27 23.22 -23.57
N SER A 159 19.83 22.33 -22.74
CA SER A 159 21.25 21.95 -22.80
C SER A 159 21.56 20.91 -23.90
N SER A 160 20.57 20.11 -24.32
CA SER A 160 20.72 19.12 -25.40
C SER A 160 20.63 19.71 -26.80
N SER A 161 20.05 20.91 -26.97
CA SER A 161 19.96 21.59 -28.26
C SER A 161 21.20 22.44 -28.57
N ALA A 162 22.00 22.81 -27.56
CA ALA A 162 23.26 23.54 -27.76
C ALA A 162 24.44 22.66 -28.19
N SER A 163 24.36 21.33 -27.99
CA SER A 163 25.44 20.38 -28.29
C SER A 163 25.41 19.82 -29.71
N LEU A 164 24.40 20.19 -30.52
CA LEU A 164 24.23 19.70 -31.91
C LEU A 164 24.63 20.71 -33.00
N GLN A 165 25.18 21.88 -32.64
CA GLN A 165 25.65 22.89 -33.61
C GLN A 165 27.17 23.07 -33.70
N MET A 166 27.98 22.23 -33.07
CA MET A 166 29.45 22.29 -33.19
C MET A 166 30.08 21.00 -33.73
N SER A 167 29.53 20.49 -34.83
CA SER A 167 30.18 19.44 -35.64
C SER A 167 29.77 19.56 -37.10
N ILE A 168 30.24 20.61 -37.78
CA ILE A 168 30.60 20.64 -39.20
C ILE A 168 31.91 21.42 -39.31
#